data_AF-A0A843EFH4-F1
#
_entry.id   AF-A0A843EFH4-F1
#
_cell.length_a   1.000
_cell.length_b   1.000
_cell.length_c   1.000
_cell.angle_alpha   90.00
_cell.angle_beta   90.00
_cell.angle_gamma   90.00
#
_symmetry.space_group_name_H-M   'P 1'
#
loop_
_entity.id
_entity.type
_entity.pdbx_description
1 polymer ?
#
loop_
_entity_poly.entity_id
_entity_poly.type
_entity_poly.pdbx_seq_one_letter_code
_entity_poly.pdbx_strand_id
1 'polypeptide(L)'
;MKKACPKCNGTGSIVVDTKICENCDGTGYVDTFEMKNHFKGVNSNARAKFDLDADQDVPCEVCDGKGMVDVLEDCSYCNGTGEITVCNDCGKRIDSDKNYCDECAEKQEEEKMKKQAEREKNPEKLVVESDISGKEIVYELDGLCEMSDLELNSIYRGKVTRVERYGIFVSLNNQVWGLMRTRNSSNKVGDYVFVRITQIKERKREVDMAPASVFKGEYVIKKVKKNIQRTKIETLDDSSLSSIVKVHGEVIQIQQTSGPTIFTITDETAITWAAAFNEPGVRMYPEIEIGDIVEVIGEVNKHNGEIQIESSSIEKLEGEEANKMKEFIDIALDKKAEPDDVDFLIQSPVLDRLKPKMREAAKVIRRAILDGRSILVRHHADADGICAGVAMEKAVIPLLKEFNPDNDAEYHYFKRSPSKAPFYELEDVVKDLSFALEDFERHGQKLPLIVLLDNGSTEEDIVALMQAKIYDIEIVVIDHHFPGELITKTLKSGETIDGSVECNNEDIIAGTVAVDEYVDTHVNPYLVGGDSQITAGALATEVAHIINPDVEDLVKHLPAIAVLGDRAEADEVEQYVKLASEKGYDREQLKKIAE
;
A
#
# COMPACT_ATOMS: atom_id res chain seq x y z
N MET A 1 -58.72 0.22 -13.70
CA MET A 1 -59.28 -0.76 -12.74
C MET A 1 -60.78 -0.89 -12.95
N LYS A 2 -61.33 -2.10 -12.97
CA LYS A 2 -62.79 -2.29 -13.07
C LYS A 2 -63.41 -2.13 -11.68
N LYS A 3 -64.45 -1.30 -11.56
CA LYS A 3 -65.22 -1.14 -10.33
C LYS A 3 -66.68 -1.50 -10.59
N ALA A 4 -67.34 -2.04 -9.57
CA ALA A 4 -68.78 -2.27 -9.61
C ALA A 4 -69.51 -0.97 -9.96
N CYS A 5 -70.45 -1.07 -10.90
CA CYS A 5 -71.26 0.05 -11.34
C CYS A 5 -72.03 0.61 -10.13
N PRO A 6 -71.88 1.90 -9.79
CA PRO A 6 -72.50 2.49 -8.60
C PRO A 6 -74.03 2.62 -8.70
N LYS A 7 -74.60 2.44 -9.90
CA LYS A 7 -76.04 2.53 -10.16
C LYS A 7 -76.78 1.20 -10.01
N CYS A 8 -76.13 0.08 -10.30
CA CYS A 8 -76.69 -1.27 -10.11
C CYS A 8 -75.91 -2.09 -9.08
N ASN A 9 -74.94 -1.50 -8.37
CA ASN A 9 -74.07 -2.19 -7.41
C ASN A 9 -73.46 -3.49 -7.95
N GLY A 10 -73.13 -3.54 -9.25
CA GLY A 10 -72.51 -4.72 -9.87
C GLY A 10 -73.48 -5.72 -10.49
N THR A 11 -74.80 -5.57 -10.35
CA THR A 11 -75.77 -6.56 -10.85
C THR A 11 -76.02 -6.46 -12.36
N GLY A 12 -75.63 -5.37 -13.03
CA GLY A 12 -75.87 -5.17 -14.45
C GLY A 12 -77.31 -4.76 -14.81
N SER A 13 -78.28 -5.01 -13.92
CA SER A 13 -79.70 -4.77 -14.15
C SER A 13 -80.37 -4.07 -12.95
N ILE A 14 -81.42 -3.30 -13.21
CA ILE A 14 -82.22 -2.60 -12.19
C ILE A 14 -83.66 -3.14 -12.20
N VAL A 15 -84.25 -3.31 -11.02
CA VAL A 15 -85.65 -3.74 -10.87
C VAL A 15 -86.56 -2.58 -11.26
N VAL A 16 -87.41 -2.80 -12.25
CA VAL A 16 -88.37 -1.80 -12.75
C VAL A 16 -89.82 -2.13 -12.40
N ASP A 17 -90.14 -3.39 -12.13
CA ASP A 17 -91.49 -3.82 -11.73
C ASP A 17 -91.44 -5.13 -10.93
N THR A 18 -92.52 -5.47 -10.22
CA THR A 18 -92.65 -6.72 -9.43
C THR A 18 -93.98 -7.38 -9.76
N LYS A 19 -93.94 -8.64 -10.21
CA LYS A 19 -95.15 -9.40 -10.58
C LYS A 19 -95.39 -10.54 -9.60
N ILE A 20 -96.66 -10.91 -9.41
CA ILE A 20 -97.06 -12.04 -8.57
C ILE A 20 -96.49 -13.32 -9.19
N CYS A 21 -95.88 -14.17 -8.36
CA CYS A 21 -95.31 -15.43 -8.82
C CYS A 21 -96.43 -16.39 -9.22
N GLU A 22 -96.57 -16.63 -10.52
CA GLU A 22 -97.60 -17.52 -11.09
C GLU A 22 -97.45 -18.98 -10.63
N ASN A 23 -96.27 -19.39 -10.15
CA ASN A 23 -96.02 -20.78 -9.74
C ASN A 23 -96.49 -21.10 -8.31
N CYS A 24 -96.79 -20.09 -7.50
CA CYS A 24 -97.37 -20.25 -6.18
C CYS A 24 -98.59 -19.34 -5.96
N ASP A 25 -99.09 -18.70 -7.03
CA ASP A 25 -100.17 -17.71 -6.99
C ASP A 25 -100.03 -16.66 -5.87
N GLY A 26 -98.79 -16.26 -5.58
CA GLY A 26 -98.48 -15.27 -4.56
C GLY A 26 -98.32 -15.77 -3.13
N THR A 27 -98.48 -17.07 -2.86
CA THR A 27 -98.39 -17.62 -1.49
C THR A 27 -96.95 -17.85 -1.03
N GLY A 28 -96.02 -18.05 -1.97
CA GLY A 28 -94.60 -18.32 -1.69
C GLY A 28 -94.28 -19.78 -1.36
N TYR A 29 -95.27 -20.65 -1.12
CA TYR A 29 -95.05 -22.04 -0.66
C TYR A 29 -95.95 -23.03 -1.42
N VAL A 30 -95.54 -24.30 -1.46
CA VAL A 30 -96.26 -25.39 -2.16
C VAL A 30 -96.68 -26.48 -1.16
N ASP A 31 -97.95 -26.90 -1.21
CA ASP A 31 -98.55 -27.80 -0.21
C ASP A 31 -98.18 -29.29 -0.35
N THR A 32 -97.59 -29.82 0.74
CA THR A 32 -97.63 -31.17 1.35
C THR A 32 -97.08 -32.44 0.65
N PHE A 33 -96.30 -33.20 1.44
CA PHE A 33 -96.07 -34.66 1.32
C PHE A 33 -96.30 -35.33 2.70
N GLU A 34 -97.28 -36.24 2.81
CA GLU A 34 -97.57 -37.01 4.04
C GLU A 34 -96.54 -38.14 4.28
N MET A 35 -95.70 -38.05 5.31
CA MET A 35 -94.81 -39.15 5.73
C MET A 35 -95.24 -39.80 7.05
N LYS A 36 -96.35 -40.57 7.04
CA LYS A 36 -96.81 -41.37 8.21
C LYS A 36 -96.36 -42.84 8.24
N ASN A 37 -95.59 -43.34 7.26
CA ASN A 37 -95.28 -44.78 7.14
C ASN A 37 -93.80 -45.20 7.21
N HIS A 38 -92.83 -44.30 7.45
CA HIS A 38 -91.42 -44.63 7.20
C HIS A 38 -90.54 -45.05 8.39
N PHE A 39 -91.05 -45.10 9.63
CA PHE A 39 -90.23 -45.46 10.81
C PHE A 39 -90.83 -46.59 11.65
N LYS A 40 -90.67 -47.85 11.20
CA LYS A 40 -90.75 -49.04 12.07
C LYS A 40 -89.38 -49.29 12.68
N GLY A 41 -89.26 -49.24 14.01
CA GLY A 41 -88.12 -49.83 14.74
C GLY A 41 -87.27 -48.90 15.62
N VAL A 42 -87.79 -47.77 16.11
CA VAL A 42 -87.02 -46.87 16.98
C VAL A 42 -87.54 -46.91 18.43
N ASN A 43 -86.61 -47.10 19.38
CA ASN A 43 -86.83 -47.18 20.84
C ASN A 43 -87.50 -45.90 21.38
N SER A 44 -88.37 -46.05 22.37
CA SER A 44 -89.22 -45.03 23.01
C SER A 44 -88.48 -43.75 23.45
N ASN A 45 -87.18 -43.82 23.74
CA ASN A 45 -86.40 -42.63 24.12
C ASN A 45 -86.00 -41.70 22.96
N ALA A 46 -86.14 -42.11 21.69
CA ALA A 46 -85.87 -41.23 20.54
C ALA A 46 -87.11 -40.42 20.09
N ARG A 47 -88.31 -40.86 20.45
CA ARG A 47 -89.58 -40.22 20.07
C ARG A 47 -89.87 -38.92 20.83
N ALA A 48 -89.26 -38.71 21.99
CA ALA A 48 -89.48 -37.52 22.82
C ALA A 48 -88.57 -36.33 22.46
N LYS A 49 -87.63 -36.49 21.51
CA LYS A 49 -86.63 -35.47 21.15
C LYS A 49 -86.91 -34.74 19.83
N PHE A 50 -87.89 -35.19 19.05
CA PHE A 50 -88.27 -34.58 17.79
C PHE A 50 -89.75 -34.26 17.83
N ASP A 51 -90.06 -32.97 17.91
CA ASP A 51 -91.40 -32.39 17.86
C ASP A 51 -91.91 -32.55 16.41
N LEU A 52 -92.74 -33.57 16.16
CA LEU A 52 -93.18 -34.00 14.84
C LEU A 52 -94.68 -33.72 14.59
N ASP A 53 -95.14 -32.54 15.02
CA ASP A 53 -96.51 -32.04 14.76
C ASP A 53 -96.53 -30.72 13.97
N ALA A 54 -95.47 -30.40 13.21
CA ALA A 54 -95.44 -29.24 12.33
C ALA A 54 -95.38 -29.67 10.86
N ASP A 55 -96.43 -29.38 10.10
CA ASP A 55 -96.41 -29.36 8.65
C ASP A 55 -95.30 -28.38 8.20
N GLN A 56 -94.31 -28.86 7.43
CA GLN A 56 -93.26 -28.01 6.89
C GLN A 56 -93.64 -27.58 5.48
N ASP A 57 -93.99 -26.31 5.34
CA ASP A 57 -94.25 -25.68 4.03
C ASP A 57 -92.94 -25.59 3.23
N VAL A 58 -92.96 -26.13 2.00
CA VAL A 58 -91.80 -26.08 1.10
C VAL A 58 -91.79 -24.75 0.35
N PRO A 59 -90.73 -23.92 0.46
CA PRO A 59 -90.65 -22.66 -0.27
C PRO A 59 -90.67 -22.90 -1.78
N CYS A 60 -91.43 -22.09 -2.51
CA CYS A 60 -91.52 -22.15 -3.97
C CYS A 60 -90.15 -21.83 -4.60
N GLU A 61 -89.59 -22.76 -5.38
CA GLU A 61 -88.26 -22.64 -6.00
C GLU A 61 -88.11 -21.46 -6.98
N VAL A 62 -89.22 -20.90 -7.47
CA VAL A 62 -89.20 -19.82 -8.47
C VAL A 62 -89.13 -18.44 -7.81
N CYS A 63 -89.70 -18.28 -6.62
CA CYS A 63 -89.70 -17.01 -5.88
C CYS A 63 -89.02 -17.09 -4.52
N ASP A 64 -88.41 -18.24 -4.20
CA ASP A 64 -87.75 -18.56 -2.92
C ASP A 64 -88.56 -18.12 -1.69
N GLY A 65 -89.86 -18.41 -1.67
CA GLY A 65 -90.72 -18.09 -0.52
C GLY A 65 -91.34 -16.67 -0.53
N LYS A 66 -91.04 -15.83 -1.52
CA LYS A 66 -91.46 -14.41 -1.51
C LYS A 66 -92.84 -14.13 -2.13
N GLY A 67 -93.37 -15.03 -2.95
CA GLY A 67 -94.66 -14.85 -3.65
C GLY A 67 -94.64 -13.82 -4.80
N MET A 68 -93.53 -13.12 -5.04
CA MET A 68 -93.37 -12.15 -6.12
C MET A 68 -92.03 -12.35 -6.84
N VAL A 69 -91.99 -12.02 -8.14
CA VAL A 69 -90.81 -12.12 -9.01
C VAL A 69 -90.52 -10.74 -9.61
N ASP A 70 -89.27 -10.30 -9.47
CA ASP A 70 -88.79 -8.99 -9.93
C ASP A 70 -88.59 -9.00 -11.46
N VAL A 71 -89.05 -7.94 -12.14
CA VAL A 71 -88.80 -7.68 -13.57
C VAL A 71 -87.60 -6.74 -13.68
N LEU A 72 -86.54 -7.22 -14.34
CA LEU A 72 -85.25 -6.54 -14.44
C LEU A 72 -85.05 -5.93 -15.83
N GLU A 73 -84.57 -4.69 -15.89
CA GLU A 73 -84.08 -4.03 -17.12
C GLU A 73 -82.57 -3.77 -17.03
N ASP A 74 -81.89 -3.76 -18.18
CA ASP A 74 -80.46 -3.51 -18.24
C ASP A 74 -80.11 -2.10 -17.75
N CYS A 75 -79.12 -2.01 -16.86
CA CYS A 75 -78.69 -0.75 -16.28
C CYS A 75 -78.03 0.12 -17.35
N SER A 76 -78.71 1.18 -17.77
CA SER A 76 -78.25 2.17 -18.76
C SER A 76 -76.92 2.85 -18.43
N TYR A 77 -76.46 2.79 -17.17
CA TYR A 77 -75.18 3.37 -16.75
C TYR A 77 -73.96 2.50 -17.10
N CYS A 78 -74.14 1.18 -17.13
CA CYS A 78 -73.10 0.19 -17.48
C CYS A 78 -73.47 -0.63 -18.72
N ASN A 79 -74.59 -0.35 -19.39
CA ASN A 79 -75.10 -1.11 -20.53
C ASN A 79 -75.12 -2.62 -20.27
N GLY A 80 -75.63 -3.05 -19.11
CA GLY A 80 -75.76 -4.46 -18.75
C GLY A 80 -74.50 -5.14 -18.20
N THR A 81 -73.30 -4.51 -18.25
CA THR A 81 -72.05 -5.19 -17.86
C THR A 81 -71.82 -5.32 -16.35
N GLY A 82 -72.52 -4.52 -15.53
CA GLY A 82 -72.32 -4.46 -14.08
C GLY A 82 -71.02 -3.77 -13.63
N GLU A 83 -70.07 -3.53 -14.54
CA GLU A 83 -68.75 -2.98 -14.22
C GLU A 83 -68.41 -1.76 -15.08
N ILE A 84 -67.75 -0.77 -14.47
CA ILE A 84 -67.21 0.41 -15.15
C ILE A 84 -65.69 0.45 -15.03
N THR A 85 -65.02 0.82 -16.11
CA THR A 85 -63.57 1.00 -16.12
C THR A 85 -63.23 2.43 -15.67
N VAL A 86 -62.42 2.55 -14.61
CA VAL A 86 -61.95 3.83 -14.08
C VAL A 86 -60.43 3.91 -14.06
N CYS A 87 -59.92 5.14 -14.22
CA CYS A 87 -58.51 5.47 -14.10
C CYS A 87 -57.98 5.14 -12.70
N ASN A 88 -56.83 4.48 -12.64
CA ASN A 88 -56.22 4.08 -11.37
C ASN A 88 -55.78 5.28 -10.52
N ASP A 89 -55.40 6.40 -11.14
CA ASP A 89 -54.87 7.57 -10.44
C ASP A 89 -55.98 8.55 -10.00
N CYS A 90 -56.81 9.00 -10.95
CA CYS A 90 -57.80 10.06 -10.70
C CYS A 90 -59.23 9.54 -10.54
N GLY A 91 -59.48 8.24 -10.78
CA GLY A 91 -60.81 7.65 -10.65
C GLY A 91 -61.83 8.04 -11.72
N LYS A 92 -61.46 8.84 -12.74
CA LYS A 92 -62.33 9.19 -13.87
C LYS A 92 -62.69 7.94 -14.68
N ARG A 93 -63.93 7.86 -15.20
CA ARG A 93 -64.36 6.80 -16.11
C ARG A 93 -63.58 6.89 -17.42
N ILE A 94 -63.15 5.73 -17.92
CA ILE A 94 -62.46 5.60 -19.21
C ILE A 94 -63.22 4.58 -20.03
N ASP A 95 -63.55 4.90 -21.28
CA ASP A 95 -64.28 4.00 -22.18
C ASP A 95 -63.34 3.05 -22.97
N SER A 96 -62.09 2.90 -22.51
CA SER A 96 -61.09 1.99 -23.09
C SER A 96 -60.47 1.09 -22.00
N ASP A 97 -59.92 -0.06 -22.37
CA ASP A 97 -59.21 -0.99 -21.48
C ASP A 97 -57.87 -0.45 -20.94
N LYS A 98 -57.62 0.86 -21.05
CA LYS A 98 -56.44 1.52 -20.49
C LYS A 98 -56.53 1.59 -18.96
N ASN A 99 -55.39 1.45 -18.30
CA ASN A 99 -55.28 1.55 -16.84
C ASN A 99 -55.32 3.00 -16.31
N TYR A 100 -55.01 3.98 -17.17
CA TYR A 100 -54.97 5.41 -16.86
C TYR A 100 -55.70 6.20 -17.94
N CYS A 101 -56.33 7.32 -17.59
CA CYS A 101 -56.85 8.27 -18.57
C CYS A 101 -55.70 9.00 -19.25
N ASP A 102 -55.90 9.52 -20.45
CA ASP A 102 -54.83 10.12 -21.26
C ASP A 102 -54.09 11.25 -20.50
N GLU A 103 -54.82 12.11 -19.76
CA GLU A 103 -54.22 13.15 -18.89
C GLU A 103 -53.31 12.60 -17.77
N CYS A 104 -53.64 11.44 -17.19
CA CYS A 104 -52.85 10.82 -16.13
C CYS A 104 -51.69 10.01 -16.71
N ALA A 105 -51.85 9.45 -17.90
CA ALA A 105 -50.79 8.77 -18.63
C ALA A 105 -49.69 9.75 -19.03
N GLU A 106 -50.05 10.93 -19.55
CA GLU A 106 -49.10 12.00 -19.90
C GLU A 106 -48.35 12.51 -18.67
N LYS A 107 -49.04 12.73 -17.53
CA LYS A 107 -48.38 13.13 -16.27
C LYS A 107 -47.41 12.08 -15.76
N GLN A 108 -47.75 10.80 -15.88
CA GLN A 108 -46.86 9.70 -15.49
C GLN A 108 -45.64 9.60 -16.42
N GLU A 109 -45.78 9.91 -17.71
CA GLU A 109 -44.65 10.01 -18.64
C GLU A 109 -43.76 11.23 -18.38
N GLU A 110 -44.34 12.40 -18.13
CA GLU A 110 -43.59 13.60 -17.75
C GLU A 110 -42.84 13.42 -16.41
N GLU A 111 -43.45 12.78 -15.42
CA GLU A 111 -42.78 12.44 -14.15
C GLU A 111 -41.67 11.41 -14.35
N LYS A 112 -41.85 10.42 -15.24
CA LYS A 112 -40.79 9.47 -15.58
C LYS A 112 -39.61 10.17 -16.25
N MET A 113 -39.86 11.08 -17.19
CA MET A 113 -38.81 11.87 -17.85
C MET A 113 -38.09 12.81 -16.87
N LYS A 114 -38.82 13.44 -15.94
CA LYS A 114 -38.20 14.26 -14.86
C LYS A 114 -37.35 13.43 -13.90
N LYS A 115 -37.84 12.25 -13.47
CA LYS A 115 -37.07 11.32 -12.62
C LYS A 115 -35.84 10.75 -13.35
N GLN A 116 -35.91 10.57 -14.67
CA GLN A 116 -34.77 10.13 -15.48
C GLN A 116 -33.73 11.25 -15.63
N ALA A 117 -34.17 12.49 -15.87
CA ALA A 117 -33.29 13.66 -15.92
C ALA A 117 -32.70 14.05 -14.54
N GLU A 118 -33.40 13.78 -13.43
CA GLU A 118 -32.87 13.91 -12.06
C GLU A 118 -31.87 12.81 -11.73
N ARG A 119 -32.07 11.57 -12.20
CA ARG A 119 -31.11 10.46 -12.06
C ARG A 119 -29.80 10.70 -12.81
N GLU A 120 -29.84 11.35 -13.96
CA GLU A 120 -28.63 11.73 -14.71
C GLU A 120 -27.87 12.90 -14.07
N LYS A 121 -28.50 13.65 -13.14
CA LYS A 121 -27.90 14.82 -12.48
C LYS A 121 -27.43 14.58 -11.05
N ASN A 122 -27.70 13.42 -10.46
CA ASN A 122 -27.35 13.15 -9.05
C ASN A 122 -27.00 11.65 -8.85
N PRO A 123 -25.72 11.24 -9.00
CA PRO A 123 -25.31 9.83 -9.00
C PRO A 123 -25.15 9.20 -7.60
N GLU A 124 -25.78 9.75 -6.56
CA GLU A 124 -25.69 9.21 -5.20
C GLU A 124 -27.03 8.62 -4.75
N LYS A 125 -27.29 7.35 -5.14
CA LYS A 125 -28.03 6.32 -4.37
C LYS A 125 -28.44 5.14 -5.25
N LEU A 126 -27.44 4.36 -5.66
CA LEU A 126 -27.50 2.90 -5.81
C LEU A 126 -26.10 2.46 -6.28
N VAL A 127 -25.13 2.52 -5.39
CA VAL A 127 -23.84 1.89 -5.63
C VAL A 127 -23.99 0.44 -5.17
N VAL A 128 -24.47 -0.42 -6.07
CA VAL A 128 -23.90 -1.77 -6.10
C VAL A 128 -22.56 -1.53 -6.76
N GLU A 129 -21.47 -1.55 -5.99
CA GLU A 129 -20.13 -1.34 -6.56
C GLU A 129 -19.93 -2.39 -7.66
N SER A 130 -20.07 -1.96 -8.91
CA SER A 130 -19.64 -2.72 -10.06
C SER A 130 -18.29 -2.20 -10.47
N ASP A 131 -17.32 -3.10 -10.63
CA ASP A 131 -16.01 -2.77 -11.18
C ASP A 131 -16.14 -2.09 -12.57
N ILE A 132 -15.08 -1.50 -13.12
CA ILE A 132 -15.07 -0.81 -14.43
C ILE A 132 -15.61 -1.72 -15.56
N SER A 133 -15.61 -3.03 -15.33
CA SER A 133 -16.11 -4.11 -16.18
C SER A 133 -17.59 -4.53 -15.97
N GLY A 134 -18.31 -3.95 -15.00
CA GLY A 134 -19.72 -4.27 -14.71
C GLY A 134 -19.96 -5.50 -13.81
N LYS A 135 -18.91 -6.03 -13.16
CA LYS A 135 -18.97 -7.21 -12.25
C LYS A 135 -19.27 -6.81 -10.81
N GLU A 136 -20.04 -7.61 -10.09
CA GLU A 136 -20.37 -7.37 -8.67
C GLU A 136 -19.12 -7.51 -7.78
N ILE A 137 -18.90 -6.53 -6.90
CA ILE A 137 -17.79 -6.56 -5.93
C ILE A 137 -18.26 -7.25 -4.65
N VAL A 138 -17.46 -8.23 -4.20
CA VAL A 138 -17.62 -8.90 -2.91
C VAL A 138 -16.42 -8.58 -2.06
N TYR A 139 -16.66 -8.10 -0.84
CA TYR A 139 -15.59 -7.73 0.08
C TYR A 139 -15.15 -8.93 0.94
N GLU A 140 -13.85 -9.00 1.21
CA GLU A 140 -13.27 -9.92 2.19
C GLU A 140 -12.61 -9.09 3.28
N LEU A 141 -13.08 -9.19 4.54
CA LEU A 141 -12.51 -8.42 5.64
C LEU A 141 -11.15 -8.99 6.03
N ASP A 142 -10.15 -8.12 6.12
CA ASP A 142 -8.87 -8.48 6.72
C ASP A 142 -9.00 -8.76 8.24
N GLY A 143 -8.05 -9.52 8.80
CA GLY A 143 -8.04 -9.93 10.20
C GLY A 143 -8.04 -8.77 11.21
N LEU A 144 -7.50 -7.62 10.81
CA LEU A 144 -7.37 -6.43 11.66
C LEU A 144 -8.60 -5.50 11.64
N CYS A 145 -9.56 -5.74 10.74
CA CYS A 145 -10.74 -4.90 10.59
C CYS A 145 -11.75 -5.09 11.72
N GLU A 146 -12.33 -3.99 12.18
CA GLU A 146 -13.34 -3.93 13.23
C GLU A 146 -14.75 -3.73 12.66
N MET A 147 -15.76 -3.71 13.52
CA MET A 147 -17.15 -3.47 13.09
C MET A 147 -17.36 -2.08 12.48
N SER A 148 -16.49 -1.12 12.80
CA SER A 148 -16.49 0.23 12.22
C SER A 148 -16.09 0.26 10.74
N ASP A 149 -15.35 -0.76 10.28
CA ASP A 149 -14.85 -0.85 8.90
C ASP A 149 -15.87 -1.53 7.96
N LEU A 150 -17.06 -1.87 8.47
CA LEU A 150 -18.15 -2.45 7.69
C LEU A 150 -19.01 -1.37 7.05
N GLU A 151 -19.34 -1.57 5.79
CA GLU A 151 -20.29 -0.73 5.06
C GLU A 151 -21.68 -1.37 5.03
N LEU A 152 -22.69 -0.56 5.34
CA LEU A 152 -24.09 -0.98 5.25
C LEU A 152 -24.48 -1.24 3.79
N ASN A 153 -25.19 -2.34 3.56
CA ASN A 153 -25.65 -2.83 2.25
C ASN A 153 -24.56 -3.36 1.30
N SER A 154 -23.30 -3.35 1.70
CA SER A 154 -22.20 -3.99 0.97
C SER A 154 -22.21 -5.52 1.18
N ILE A 155 -21.70 -6.28 0.20
CA ILE A 155 -21.68 -7.75 0.19
C ILE A 155 -20.31 -8.23 0.66
N TYR A 156 -20.27 -9.04 1.70
CA TYR A 156 -19.05 -9.63 2.25
C TYR A 156 -19.06 -11.15 2.12
N ARG A 157 -17.87 -11.73 1.98
CA ARG A 157 -17.63 -13.16 2.11
C ARG A 157 -17.37 -13.49 3.58
N GLY A 158 -18.08 -14.48 4.11
CA GLY A 158 -17.89 -14.93 5.48
C GLY A 158 -17.98 -16.45 5.62
N LYS A 159 -17.50 -16.97 6.75
CA LYS A 159 -17.49 -18.41 7.06
C LYS A 159 -18.55 -18.74 8.09
N VAL A 160 -19.34 -19.78 7.84
CA VAL A 160 -20.38 -20.25 8.76
C VAL A 160 -19.74 -20.87 10.00
N THR A 161 -20.03 -20.34 11.17
CA THR A 161 -19.53 -20.84 12.46
C THR A 161 -20.57 -21.67 13.21
N ARG A 162 -21.86 -21.28 13.15
CA ARG A 162 -22.95 -21.99 13.82
C ARG A 162 -24.26 -21.90 13.03
N VAL A 163 -25.05 -22.96 13.01
CA VAL A 163 -26.35 -23.02 12.31
C VAL A 163 -27.46 -23.24 13.32
N GLU A 164 -28.48 -22.39 13.33
CA GLU A 164 -29.64 -22.48 14.20
C GLU A 164 -30.97 -22.39 13.43
N ARG A 165 -32.09 -22.74 14.09
CA ARG A 165 -33.42 -22.74 13.47
C ARG A 165 -33.91 -21.35 13.03
N TYR A 166 -33.35 -20.29 13.59
CA TYR A 166 -33.74 -18.91 13.31
C TYR A 166 -32.70 -18.13 12.48
N GLY A 167 -31.55 -18.73 12.15
CA GLY A 167 -30.50 -18.10 11.37
C GLY A 167 -29.14 -18.79 11.49
N ILE A 168 -28.18 -18.31 10.71
CA ILE A 168 -26.81 -18.82 10.66
C ILE A 168 -25.87 -17.75 11.22
N PHE A 169 -24.95 -18.14 12.09
CA PHE A 169 -23.85 -17.28 12.53
C PHE A 169 -22.71 -17.35 11.52
N VAL A 170 -22.28 -16.19 11.06
CA VAL A 170 -21.24 -16.02 10.04
C VAL A 170 -20.14 -15.15 10.62
N SER A 171 -18.89 -15.62 10.55
CA SER A 171 -17.69 -14.83 10.85
C SER A 171 -17.21 -14.18 9.56
N LEU A 172 -16.99 -12.86 9.60
CA LEU A 172 -16.31 -12.14 8.51
C LEU A 172 -14.79 -12.19 8.71
N ASN A 173 -14.33 -12.05 9.96
CA ASN A 173 -12.95 -12.28 10.37
C ASN A 173 -12.92 -12.78 11.83
N ASN A 174 -11.77 -12.69 12.52
CA ASN A 174 -11.60 -13.11 13.92
C ASN A 174 -12.33 -12.22 14.94
N GLN A 175 -12.60 -10.95 14.60
CA GLN A 175 -13.18 -9.96 15.51
C GLN A 175 -14.65 -9.63 15.20
N VAL A 176 -15.08 -9.87 13.95
CA VAL A 176 -16.36 -9.47 13.39
C VAL A 176 -17.17 -10.70 13.01
N TRP A 177 -18.28 -10.89 13.71
CA TRP A 177 -19.24 -11.97 13.47
C TRP A 177 -20.67 -11.45 13.62
N GLY A 178 -21.61 -12.20 13.04
CA GLY A 178 -23.00 -11.77 13.04
C GLY A 178 -24.00 -12.86 12.69
N LEU A 179 -25.28 -12.52 12.81
CA LEU A 179 -26.40 -13.41 12.55
C LEU A 179 -27.00 -13.12 11.17
N MET A 180 -26.86 -14.08 10.26
CA MET A 180 -27.57 -14.11 9.00
C MET A 180 -28.97 -14.71 9.19
N ARG A 181 -30.01 -13.88 9.10
CA ARG A 181 -31.40 -14.35 9.21
C ARG A 181 -31.85 -14.98 7.89
N THR A 182 -32.11 -16.29 7.92
CA THR A 182 -32.67 -17.02 6.78
C THR A 182 -33.71 -18.03 7.25
N ARG A 183 -34.75 -18.25 6.46
CA ARG A 183 -35.88 -19.13 6.80
C ARG A 183 -35.66 -20.59 6.42
N ASN A 184 -34.63 -20.91 5.64
CA ASN A 184 -34.20 -22.26 5.29
C ASN A 184 -32.80 -22.21 4.67
N SER A 185 -31.83 -22.92 5.26
CA SER A 185 -30.47 -23.03 4.73
C SER A 185 -29.94 -24.44 4.89
N SER A 186 -29.41 -25.01 3.81
CA SER A 186 -28.71 -26.30 3.80
C SER A 186 -27.21 -26.19 4.12
N ASN A 187 -26.74 -25.00 4.51
CA ASN A 187 -25.33 -24.71 4.80
C ASN A 187 -24.85 -25.44 6.05
N LYS A 188 -23.62 -25.94 5.99
CA LYS A 188 -22.91 -26.59 7.09
C LYS A 188 -21.92 -25.64 7.75
N VAL A 189 -21.53 -25.96 8.97
CA VAL A 189 -20.43 -25.27 9.66
C VAL A 189 -19.16 -25.43 8.82
N GLY A 190 -18.50 -24.31 8.54
CA GLY A 190 -17.31 -24.24 7.69
C GLY A 190 -17.56 -23.76 6.25
N ASP A 191 -18.82 -23.72 5.78
CA ASP A 191 -19.14 -23.24 4.44
C ASP A 191 -18.88 -21.73 4.30
N TYR A 192 -18.43 -21.31 3.12
CA TYR A 192 -18.36 -19.88 2.77
C TYR A 192 -19.72 -19.42 2.23
N VAL A 193 -20.19 -18.27 2.72
CA VAL A 193 -21.46 -17.64 2.32
C VAL A 193 -21.25 -16.17 2.02
N PHE A 194 -22.07 -15.64 1.11
CA PHE A 194 -22.12 -14.21 0.83
C PHE A 194 -23.23 -13.57 1.65
N VAL A 195 -22.86 -12.55 2.41
CA VAL A 195 -23.74 -11.85 3.34
C VAL A 195 -23.75 -10.36 3.04
N ARG A 196 -24.93 -9.77 3.09
CA ARG A 196 -25.10 -8.32 3.02
C ARG A 196 -25.31 -7.78 4.43
N ILE A 197 -24.56 -6.75 4.79
CA ILE A 197 -24.68 -6.10 6.10
C ILE A 197 -25.96 -5.27 6.12
N THR A 198 -26.90 -5.60 7.02
CA THR A 198 -28.15 -4.85 7.13
C THR A 198 -28.13 -3.87 8.30
N GLN A 199 -27.48 -4.24 9.40
CA GLN A 199 -27.36 -3.38 10.57
C GLN A 199 -26.13 -3.74 11.40
N ILE A 200 -25.39 -2.73 11.84
CA ILE A 200 -24.24 -2.87 12.75
C ILE A 200 -24.70 -2.51 14.16
N LYS A 201 -24.53 -3.41 15.14
CA LYS A 201 -24.90 -3.16 16.55
C LYS A 201 -23.66 -3.16 17.44
N GLU A 202 -22.88 -2.07 17.36
CA GLU A 202 -21.61 -1.92 18.10
C GLU A 202 -21.72 -2.24 19.60
N ARG A 203 -22.77 -1.75 20.27
CA ARG A 203 -22.99 -1.99 21.72
C ARG A 203 -23.15 -3.47 22.09
N LYS A 204 -23.61 -4.30 21.16
CA LYS A 204 -23.81 -5.74 21.38
C LYS A 204 -22.71 -6.59 20.76
N ARG A 205 -21.74 -5.96 20.08
CA ARG A 205 -20.68 -6.63 19.29
C ARG A 205 -21.26 -7.71 18.37
N GLU A 206 -22.34 -7.38 17.68
CA GLU A 206 -23.03 -8.28 16.75
C GLU A 206 -23.45 -7.50 15.50
N VAL A 207 -23.36 -8.15 14.34
CA VAL A 207 -23.79 -7.59 13.06
C VAL A 207 -25.00 -8.39 12.53
N ASP A 208 -26.08 -7.71 12.15
CA ASP A 208 -27.20 -8.37 11.48
C ASP A 208 -26.88 -8.46 9.98
N MET A 209 -27.09 -9.65 9.43
CA MET A 209 -26.76 -9.97 8.06
C MET A 209 -27.97 -10.54 7.32
N ALA A 210 -28.05 -10.30 6.02
CA ALA A 210 -29.00 -10.94 5.12
C ALA A 210 -28.24 -11.77 4.07
N PRO A 211 -28.80 -12.91 3.62
CA PRO A 211 -28.19 -13.65 2.52
C PRO A 211 -28.12 -12.77 1.27
N ALA A 212 -26.96 -12.78 0.61
CA ALA A 212 -26.75 -12.13 -0.68
C ALA A 212 -26.49 -13.20 -1.75
N SER A 213 -27.15 -13.07 -2.89
CA SER A 213 -26.88 -13.89 -4.07
C SER A 213 -26.06 -13.06 -5.04
N VAL A 214 -24.87 -13.53 -5.37
CA VAL A 214 -24.05 -12.93 -6.43
C VAL A 214 -24.64 -13.34 -7.78
N PHE A 215 -25.12 -12.39 -8.57
CA PHE A 215 -25.79 -12.70 -9.83
C PHE A 215 -24.76 -13.07 -10.91
N LYS A 216 -24.99 -14.20 -11.60
CA LYS A 216 -24.23 -14.68 -12.77
C LYS A 216 -22.79 -15.16 -12.54
N GLY A 217 -22.32 -15.35 -11.31
CA GLY A 217 -21.06 -16.07 -11.03
C GLY A 217 -19.77 -15.34 -11.41
N GLU A 218 -19.84 -14.13 -11.97
CA GLU A 218 -18.68 -13.27 -12.22
C GLU A 218 -18.65 -12.17 -11.14
N TYR A 219 -17.79 -12.36 -10.13
CA TYR A 219 -17.55 -11.38 -9.07
C TYR A 219 -16.07 -11.15 -8.87
N VAL A 220 -15.75 -9.98 -8.33
CA VAL A 220 -14.38 -9.62 -7.95
C VAL A 220 -14.32 -9.56 -6.42
N ILE A 221 -13.37 -10.29 -5.83
CA ILE A 221 -13.12 -10.21 -4.39
C ILE A 221 -12.20 -9.01 -4.14
N LYS A 222 -12.68 -8.03 -3.36
CA LYS A 222 -11.90 -6.87 -2.92
C LYS A 222 -11.61 -7.00 -1.43
N LYS A 223 -10.33 -7.14 -1.06
CA LYS A 223 -9.96 -7.18 0.37
C LYS A 223 -10.16 -5.79 0.99
N VAL A 224 -10.87 -5.74 2.11
CA VAL A 224 -11.07 -4.53 2.91
C VAL A 224 -10.05 -4.55 4.03
N LYS A 225 -9.11 -3.62 3.99
CA LYS A 225 -8.11 -3.38 5.04
C LYS A 225 -8.55 -2.23 5.94
N LYS A 226 -8.10 -2.25 7.19
CA LYS A 226 -8.31 -1.15 8.13
C LYS A 226 -7.61 0.11 7.60
N ASN A 227 -8.33 1.23 7.59
CA ASN A 227 -7.77 2.52 7.16
C ASN A 227 -6.89 3.11 8.27
N ILE A 228 -5.71 2.52 8.46
CA ILE A 228 -4.67 3.02 9.37
C ILE A 228 -3.87 4.08 8.61
N GLN A 229 -3.68 5.25 9.22
CA GLN A 229 -2.82 6.28 8.67
C GLN A 229 -1.35 5.83 8.73
N ARG A 230 -0.59 6.20 7.71
CA ARG A 230 0.85 5.96 7.66
C ARG A 230 1.52 6.62 8.87
N THR A 231 2.34 5.85 9.56
CA THR A 231 3.17 6.28 10.70
C THR A 231 4.62 6.29 10.24
N LYS A 232 5.36 7.34 10.61
CA LYS A 232 6.79 7.47 10.33
C LYS A 232 7.60 6.67 11.34
N ILE A 233 8.68 6.05 10.90
CA ILE A 233 9.51 5.20 11.75
C ILE A 233 10.12 6.00 12.91
N GLU A 234 10.58 7.24 12.69
CA GLU A 234 11.14 8.09 13.75
C GLU A 234 10.17 8.36 14.92
N THR A 235 8.87 8.27 14.67
CA THR A 235 7.84 8.54 15.69
C THR A 235 7.52 7.31 16.53
N LEU A 236 8.05 6.14 16.16
CA LEU A 236 7.90 4.94 16.96
C LEU A 236 8.82 5.08 18.18
N ASP A 237 8.20 5.18 19.34
CA ASP A 237 8.87 5.29 20.64
C ASP A 237 8.21 4.38 21.68
N ASP A 238 8.65 4.48 22.94
CA ASP A 238 8.08 3.72 24.05
C ASP A 238 6.58 4.00 24.27
N SER A 239 6.06 5.15 23.83
CA SER A 239 4.63 5.47 23.91
C SER A 239 3.79 4.75 22.86
N SER A 240 4.42 4.28 21.80
CA SER A 240 3.80 3.56 20.69
C SER A 240 3.71 2.05 20.92
N LEU A 241 4.25 1.54 22.03
CA LEU A 241 4.21 0.11 22.39
C LEU A 241 2.78 -0.43 22.42
N SER A 242 2.60 -1.62 21.83
CA SER A 242 1.31 -2.29 21.64
C SER A 242 0.29 -1.55 20.77
N SER A 243 0.69 -0.49 20.08
CA SER A 243 -0.15 0.14 19.06
C SER A 243 0.00 -0.57 17.72
N ILE A 244 -1.08 -0.63 16.95
CA ILE A 244 -1.05 -1.13 15.57
C ILE A 244 -0.67 0.05 14.67
N VAL A 245 0.44 -0.09 13.96
CA VAL A 245 0.97 0.94 13.05
C VAL A 245 0.96 0.43 11.61
N LYS A 246 0.93 1.39 10.68
CA LYS A 246 1.16 1.15 9.26
C LYS A 246 2.38 1.94 8.83
N VAL A 247 3.41 1.25 8.34
CA VAL A 247 4.66 1.86 7.87
C VAL A 247 4.79 1.55 6.38
N HIS A 248 5.21 2.55 5.61
CA HIS A 248 5.68 2.34 4.24
C HIS A 248 7.18 2.60 4.21
N GLY A 249 7.94 1.72 3.59
CA GLY A 249 9.39 1.84 3.51
C GLY A 249 10.01 0.85 2.53
N GLU A 250 11.29 1.03 2.24
CA GLU A 250 12.12 0.13 1.42
C GLU A 250 12.70 -0.98 2.29
N VAL A 251 12.67 -2.22 1.79
CA VAL A 251 13.34 -3.35 2.43
C VAL A 251 14.85 -3.27 2.13
N ILE A 252 15.66 -2.98 3.14
CA ILE A 252 17.13 -2.90 3.00
C ILE A 252 17.82 -4.23 3.24
N GLN A 253 17.24 -5.10 4.08
CA GLN A 253 17.83 -6.41 4.39
C GLN A 253 16.74 -7.40 4.78
N ILE A 254 16.95 -8.69 4.44
CA ILE A 254 16.10 -9.79 4.85
C ILE A 254 16.97 -10.85 5.54
N GLN A 255 16.70 -11.11 6.81
CA GLN A 255 17.41 -12.11 7.60
C GLN A 255 16.47 -13.25 8.00
N GLN A 256 16.76 -14.46 7.51
CA GLN A 256 16.03 -15.66 7.92
C GLN A 256 16.67 -16.24 9.18
N THR A 257 15.97 -16.16 10.30
CA THR A 257 16.41 -16.78 11.56
C THR A 257 15.80 -18.17 11.72
N SER A 258 16.17 -18.88 12.80
CA SER A 258 15.50 -20.13 13.18
C SER A 258 14.03 -19.94 13.61
N GLY A 259 13.60 -18.69 13.84
CA GLY A 259 12.23 -18.32 14.22
C GLY A 259 11.58 -17.47 13.12
N PRO A 260 11.34 -16.16 13.34
CA PRO A 260 10.76 -15.27 12.34
C PRO A 260 11.74 -14.91 11.22
N THR A 261 11.20 -14.51 10.07
CA THR A 261 11.95 -13.77 9.07
C THR A 261 11.96 -12.30 9.49
N ILE A 262 13.16 -11.71 9.62
CA ILE A 262 13.33 -10.31 9.99
C ILE A 262 13.56 -9.50 8.73
N PHE A 263 12.68 -8.53 8.48
CA PHE A 263 12.81 -7.53 7.43
C PHE A 263 13.32 -6.24 8.05
N THR A 264 14.44 -5.72 7.56
CA THR A 264 14.93 -4.40 7.94
C THR A 264 14.36 -3.39 6.95
N ILE A 265 13.65 -2.38 7.46
CA ILE A 265 12.83 -1.47 6.66
C ILE A 265 13.26 -0.04 6.97
N THR A 266 13.47 0.74 5.92
CA THR A 266 13.81 2.16 6.02
C THR A 266 12.72 3.02 5.39
N ASP A 267 12.38 4.13 6.03
CA ASP A 267 11.52 5.17 5.46
C ASP A 267 12.30 6.49 5.30
N GLU A 268 11.61 7.60 5.04
CA GLU A 268 12.24 8.92 4.91
C GLU A 268 12.78 9.49 6.23
N THR A 269 12.66 8.76 7.35
CA THR A 269 12.96 9.25 8.69
C THR A 269 13.95 8.37 9.45
N ALA A 270 13.75 7.05 9.46
CA ALA A 270 14.53 6.12 10.28
C ALA A 270 14.45 4.68 9.75
N ILE A 271 15.19 3.78 10.41
CA ILE A 271 15.23 2.34 10.14
C ILE A 271 14.52 1.61 11.29
N THR A 272 13.74 0.59 10.98
CA THR A 272 13.13 -0.33 11.98
C THR A 272 13.11 -1.76 11.44
N TRP A 273 12.89 -2.71 12.33
CA TRP A 273 12.70 -4.11 11.96
C TRP A 273 11.22 -4.48 11.95
N ALA A 274 10.84 -5.30 10.99
CA ALA A 274 9.55 -5.98 10.93
C ALA A 274 9.78 -7.49 11.02
N ALA A 275 9.29 -8.11 12.09
CA ALA A 275 9.37 -9.55 12.31
C ALA A 275 8.11 -10.23 11.78
N ALA A 276 8.25 -11.08 10.77
CA ALA A 276 7.19 -11.91 10.23
C ALA A 276 7.34 -13.36 10.70
N PHE A 277 6.30 -13.87 11.38
CA PHE A 277 6.29 -15.22 11.92
C PHE A 277 5.08 -16.02 11.41
N ASN A 278 5.32 -17.29 11.06
CA ASN A 278 4.26 -18.26 10.81
C ASN A 278 4.65 -19.63 11.38
N GLU A 279 5.71 -20.24 10.82
CA GLU A 279 6.30 -21.49 11.31
C GLU A 279 7.82 -21.35 11.47
N PRO A 280 8.46 -22.03 12.44
CA PRO A 280 9.90 -21.93 12.65
C PRO A 280 10.70 -22.33 11.40
N GLY A 281 11.56 -21.43 10.92
CA GLY A 281 12.50 -21.70 9.83
C GLY A 281 11.93 -21.60 8.41
N VAL A 282 10.67 -21.16 8.24
CA VAL A 282 10.09 -20.91 6.91
C VAL A 282 10.24 -19.42 6.56
N ARG A 283 10.77 -19.12 5.36
CA ARG A 283 10.83 -17.75 4.84
C ARG A 283 9.41 -17.23 4.60
N MET A 284 9.07 -16.14 5.27
CA MET A 284 7.82 -15.41 5.04
C MET A 284 7.98 -14.48 3.83
N TYR A 285 6.90 -14.30 3.06
CA TYR A 285 6.85 -13.43 1.88
C TYR A 285 8.01 -13.63 0.90
N PRO A 286 8.18 -14.83 0.32
CA PRO A 286 9.26 -15.11 -0.62
C PRO A 286 9.24 -14.22 -1.87
N GLU A 287 8.10 -13.62 -2.20
CA GLU A 287 7.91 -12.64 -3.28
C GLU A 287 8.49 -11.25 -3.00
N ILE A 288 8.85 -10.96 -1.74
CA ILE A 288 9.46 -9.68 -1.35
C ILE A 288 10.98 -9.83 -1.41
N GLU A 289 11.59 -8.93 -2.16
CA GLU A 289 13.03 -8.84 -2.35
C GLU A 289 13.61 -7.55 -1.75
N ILE A 290 14.94 -7.51 -1.61
CA ILE A 290 15.64 -6.29 -1.17
C ILE A 290 15.45 -5.19 -2.22
N GLY A 291 15.22 -3.96 -1.78
CA GLY A 291 14.90 -2.82 -2.62
C GLY A 291 13.41 -2.65 -2.94
N ASP A 292 12.55 -3.60 -2.54
CA ASP A 292 11.11 -3.47 -2.69
C ASP A 292 10.55 -2.45 -1.70
N ILE A 293 9.63 -1.60 -2.20
CA ILE A 293 8.82 -0.73 -1.37
C ILE A 293 7.65 -1.55 -0.83
N VAL A 294 7.52 -1.61 0.49
CA VAL A 294 6.51 -2.43 1.16
C VAL A 294 5.62 -1.60 2.08
N GLU A 295 4.37 -2.04 2.21
CA GLU A 295 3.46 -1.66 3.28
C GLU A 295 3.51 -2.72 4.38
N VAL A 296 3.92 -2.29 5.58
CA VAL A 296 3.94 -3.13 6.78
C VAL A 296 2.86 -2.68 7.73
N ILE A 297 2.04 -3.62 8.16
CA ILE A 297 1.06 -3.42 9.23
C ILE A 297 1.39 -4.40 10.34
N GLY A 298 1.53 -3.90 11.56
CA GLY A 298 1.90 -4.73 12.69
C GLY A 298 1.80 -4.02 14.03
N GLU A 299 2.02 -4.77 15.09
CA GLU A 299 2.06 -4.26 16.46
C GLU A 299 3.48 -3.83 16.82
N VAL A 300 3.63 -2.63 17.40
CA VAL A 300 4.93 -2.15 17.87
C VAL A 300 5.29 -2.88 19.17
N ASN A 301 6.43 -3.56 19.17
CA ASN A 301 6.98 -4.25 20.32
C ASN A 301 8.47 -3.87 20.52
N LYS A 302 9.08 -4.39 21.58
CA LYS A 302 10.50 -4.23 21.87
C LYS A 302 11.24 -5.55 21.81
N HIS A 303 12.35 -5.58 21.07
CA HIS A 303 13.28 -6.69 21.03
C HIS A 303 14.68 -6.19 21.38
N ASN A 304 15.33 -6.78 22.39
CA ASN A 304 16.64 -6.35 22.91
C ASN A 304 16.75 -4.85 23.28
N GLY A 305 15.63 -4.20 23.60
CA GLY A 305 15.57 -2.77 23.93
C GLY A 305 15.28 -1.85 22.75
N GLU A 306 15.36 -2.36 21.53
CA GLU A 306 15.06 -1.65 20.29
C GLU A 306 13.64 -1.93 19.81
N ILE A 307 13.10 -1.01 19.02
CA ILE A 307 11.71 -1.07 18.54
C ILE A 307 11.63 -2.02 17.36
N GLN A 308 10.68 -2.95 17.40
CA GLN A 308 10.43 -3.92 16.36
C GLN A 308 8.93 -4.01 16.11
N ILE A 309 8.54 -4.09 14.85
CA ILE A 309 7.15 -4.27 14.43
C ILE A 309 6.90 -5.78 14.28
N GLU A 310 6.01 -6.35 15.07
CA GLU A 310 5.49 -7.71 14.83
C GLU A 310 4.49 -7.63 13.68
N SER A 311 4.94 -8.01 12.48
CA SER A 311 4.16 -7.80 11.27
C SER A 311 2.96 -8.76 11.24
N SER A 312 1.77 -8.19 11.09
CA SER A 312 0.55 -8.92 10.74
C SER A 312 0.44 -9.13 9.22
N SER A 313 0.89 -8.14 8.44
CA SER A 313 0.95 -8.21 6.99
C SER A 313 2.11 -7.38 6.45
N ILE A 314 2.79 -7.91 5.44
CA ILE A 314 3.76 -7.19 4.61
C ILE A 314 3.32 -7.36 3.16
N GLU A 315 3.08 -6.28 2.45
CA GLU A 315 2.67 -6.31 1.05
C GLU A 315 3.53 -5.37 0.21
N LYS A 316 3.92 -5.80 -0.98
CA LYS A 316 4.65 -4.96 -1.93
C LYS A 316 3.74 -3.87 -2.49
N LEU A 317 4.22 -2.63 -2.45
CA LEU A 317 3.58 -1.50 -3.11
C LEU A 317 4.05 -1.45 -4.58
N GLU A 318 3.11 -1.20 -5.49
CA GLU A 318 3.38 -1.12 -6.93
C GLU A 318 2.79 0.16 -7.53
N GLY A 319 3.28 0.55 -8.72
CA GLY A 319 2.76 1.69 -9.47
C GLY A 319 3.23 3.05 -8.94
N GLU A 320 2.37 4.07 -9.07
CA GLU A 320 2.73 5.45 -8.73
C GLU A 320 3.05 5.65 -7.24
N GLU A 321 2.37 4.93 -6.34
CA GLU A 321 2.58 5.09 -4.89
C GLU A 321 3.97 4.62 -4.48
N ALA A 322 4.44 3.50 -5.02
CA ALA A 322 5.79 2.98 -4.79
C ALA A 322 6.86 3.95 -5.32
N ASN A 323 6.67 4.50 -6.52
CA ASN A 323 7.61 5.45 -7.11
C ASN A 323 7.71 6.75 -6.30
N LYS A 324 6.57 7.31 -5.88
CA LYS A 324 6.54 8.50 -5.01
C LYS A 324 7.24 8.23 -3.68
N MET A 325 7.00 7.06 -3.09
CA MET A 325 7.63 6.68 -1.83
C MET A 325 9.15 6.54 -1.98
N LYS A 326 9.60 5.90 -3.07
CA LYS A 326 11.03 5.77 -3.38
C LYS A 326 11.70 7.13 -3.56
N GLU A 327 11.04 8.06 -4.26
CA GLU A 327 11.54 9.43 -4.43
C GLU A 327 11.61 10.19 -3.08
N PHE A 328 10.63 10.02 -2.19
CA PHE A 328 10.69 10.63 -0.86
C PHE A 328 11.82 10.06 0.01
N ILE A 329 12.04 8.75 -0.01
CA ILE A 329 13.16 8.10 0.68
C ILE A 329 14.47 8.64 0.13
N ASP A 330 14.60 8.70 -1.20
CA ASP A 330 15.80 9.16 -1.88
C ASP A 330 16.15 10.61 -1.51
N ILE A 331 15.20 11.53 -1.56
CA ILE A 331 15.40 12.93 -1.17
C ILE A 331 15.82 13.04 0.31
N ALA A 332 15.19 12.26 1.19
CA ALA A 332 15.48 12.33 2.61
C ALA A 332 16.86 11.76 2.96
N LEU A 333 17.24 10.63 2.36
CA LEU A 333 18.57 10.06 2.50
C LEU A 333 19.65 10.99 1.93
N ASP A 334 19.39 11.68 0.81
CA ASP A 334 20.33 12.63 0.21
C ASP A 334 20.59 13.81 1.15
N LYS A 335 19.52 14.33 1.74
CA LYS A 335 19.60 15.41 2.72
C LYS A 335 20.33 14.97 3.99
N LYS A 336 20.13 13.74 4.46
CA LYS A 336 20.80 13.18 5.65
C LYS A 336 22.28 12.87 5.38
N ALA A 337 22.62 12.56 4.14
CA ALA A 337 24.00 12.30 3.72
C ALA A 337 24.85 13.57 3.65
N GLU A 338 24.24 14.77 3.59
CA GLU A 338 24.98 16.03 3.55
C GLU A 338 25.96 16.13 4.74
N PRO A 339 27.28 16.32 4.48
CA PRO A 339 28.26 16.41 5.54
C PRO A 339 28.22 17.78 6.24
N ASP A 340 28.65 17.79 7.50
CA ASP A 340 28.79 19.02 8.29
C ASP A 340 29.74 20.02 7.59
N ASP A 341 29.54 21.31 7.84
CA ASP A 341 30.49 22.33 7.37
C ASP A 341 31.62 22.46 8.39
N VAL A 342 32.73 21.78 8.09
CA VAL A 342 33.96 21.81 8.88
C VAL A 342 35.06 22.58 8.14
N ASP A 343 35.96 23.16 8.93
CA ASP A 343 37.21 23.71 8.44
C ASP A 343 38.19 22.57 8.16
N PHE A 344 39.13 22.78 7.22
CA PHE A 344 40.22 21.83 6.99
C PHE A 344 41.20 21.82 8.16
N LEU A 345 41.98 20.73 8.27
CA LEU A 345 43.00 20.60 9.32
C LEU A 345 44.13 21.64 9.18
N ILE A 346 44.36 22.12 7.95
CA ILE A 346 45.39 23.10 7.60
C ILE A 346 44.83 24.21 6.70
N GLN A 347 45.61 25.27 6.50
CA GLN A 347 45.27 26.31 5.53
C GLN A 347 45.96 26.01 4.19
N SER A 348 45.17 25.86 3.12
CA SER A 348 45.68 25.74 1.76
C SER A 348 44.69 26.32 0.74
N PRO A 349 45.13 27.24 -0.13
CA PRO A 349 44.29 27.75 -1.22
C PRO A 349 43.84 26.67 -2.21
N VAL A 350 44.58 25.55 -2.32
CA VAL A 350 44.22 24.44 -3.21
C VAL A 350 43.10 23.61 -2.57
N LEU A 351 43.20 23.30 -1.27
CA LEU A 351 42.14 22.62 -0.52
C LEU A 351 40.83 23.44 -0.55
N ASP A 352 40.91 24.76 -0.38
CA ASP A 352 39.74 25.65 -0.46
C ASP A 352 39.01 25.53 -1.81
N ARG A 353 39.76 25.39 -2.91
CA ARG A 353 39.18 25.17 -4.25
C ARG A 353 38.66 23.74 -4.44
N LEU A 354 39.28 22.75 -3.79
CA LEU A 354 38.81 21.36 -3.79
C LEU A 354 37.61 21.11 -2.87
N LYS A 355 37.32 22.00 -1.91
CA LYS A 355 36.25 21.83 -0.90
C LYS A 355 34.91 21.38 -1.50
N PRO A 356 34.41 21.93 -2.62
CA PRO A 356 33.16 21.45 -3.21
C PRO A 356 33.21 19.96 -3.62
N LYS A 357 34.29 19.52 -4.28
CA LYS A 357 34.48 18.14 -4.72
C LYS A 357 34.74 17.17 -3.56
N MET A 358 35.48 17.62 -2.54
CA MET A 358 35.68 16.85 -1.31
C MET A 358 34.38 16.65 -0.53
N ARG A 359 33.54 17.68 -0.45
CA ARG A 359 32.20 17.59 0.15
C ARG A 359 31.28 16.66 -0.64
N GLU A 360 31.35 16.71 -1.96
CA GLU A 360 30.64 15.78 -2.85
C GLU A 360 31.06 14.32 -2.56
N ALA A 361 32.37 14.04 -2.52
CA ALA A 361 32.89 12.72 -2.19
C ALA A 361 32.44 12.23 -0.81
N ALA A 362 32.52 13.11 0.20
CA ALA A 362 32.05 12.81 1.55
C ALA A 362 30.55 12.51 1.59
N LYS A 363 29.75 13.29 0.87
CA LYS A 363 28.30 13.08 0.75
C LYS A 363 27.98 11.74 0.09
N VAL A 364 28.63 11.40 -1.01
CA VAL A 364 28.46 10.11 -1.71
C VAL A 364 28.77 8.93 -0.79
N ILE A 365 29.88 9.01 -0.04
CA ILE A 365 30.27 7.97 0.91
C ILE A 365 29.25 7.86 2.05
N ARG A 366 28.85 8.97 2.68
CA ARG A 366 27.81 8.99 3.72
C ARG A 366 26.48 8.45 3.19
N ARG A 367 26.13 8.78 1.94
CA ARG A 367 24.92 8.29 1.28
C ARG A 367 24.96 6.77 1.08
N ALA A 368 26.10 6.22 0.66
CA ALA A 368 26.27 4.78 0.52
C ALA A 368 26.06 4.03 1.84
N ILE A 369 26.59 4.57 2.96
CA ILE A 369 26.39 4.04 4.31
C ILE A 369 24.89 4.00 4.66
N LEU A 370 24.19 5.11 4.45
CA LEU A 370 22.76 5.24 4.77
C LEU A 370 21.86 4.38 3.87
N ASP A 371 22.28 4.12 2.64
CA ASP A 371 21.58 3.27 1.67
C ASP A 371 21.79 1.76 1.92
N GLY A 372 22.66 1.40 2.87
CA GLY A 372 23.03 0.01 3.15
C GLY A 372 23.92 -0.62 2.08
N ARG A 373 24.67 0.19 1.32
CA ARG A 373 25.66 -0.29 0.34
C ARG A 373 26.98 -0.58 1.04
N SER A 374 27.68 -1.63 0.59
CA SER A 374 29.05 -1.86 1.04
C SER A 374 30.00 -0.83 0.42
N ILE A 375 31.08 -0.50 1.13
CA ILE A 375 32.13 0.40 0.68
C ILE A 375 33.40 -0.41 0.45
N LEU A 376 33.84 -0.44 -0.80
CA LEU A 376 35.07 -1.11 -1.21
C LEU A 376 36.15 -0.06 -1.45
N VAL A 377 37.13 0.01 -0.55
CA VAL A 377 38.28 0.89 -0.65
C VAL A 377 39.44 0.15 -1.32
N ARG A 378 39.94 0.70 -2.42
CA ARG A 378 41.23 0.34 -3.03
C ARG A 378 42.21 1.47 -2.82
N HIS A 379 43.45 1.12 -2.51
CA HIS A 379 44.50 2.11 -2.37
C HIS A 379 45.86 1.57 -2.82
N HIS A 380 46.76 2.42 -3.28
CA HIS A 380 48.12 2.00 -3.60
C HIS A 380 48.85 1.45 -2.34
N ALA A 381 49.76 0.49 -2.56
CA ALA A 381 50.42 -0.28 -1.51
C ALA A 381 51.72 0.37 -0.99
N ASP A 382 51.69 1.66 -0.71
CA ASP A 382 52.79 2.44 -0.12
C ASP A 382 52.32 3.24 1.10
N ALA A 383 53.19 4.12 1.62
CA ALA A 383 52.89 4.89 2.83
C ALA A 383 51.72 5.86 2.63
N ASP A 384 51.62 6.51 1.46
CA ASP A 384 50.56 7.49 1.17
C ASP A 384 49.20 6.80 1.02
N GLY A 385 49.10 5.82 0.13
CA GLY A 385 47.89 5.03 -0.07
C GLY A 385 47.42 4.30 1.19
N ILE A 386 48.33 3.74 2.00
CA ILE A 386 47.96 3.12 3.29
C ILE A 386 47.40 4.16 4.26
N CYS A 387 48.01 5.33 4.37
CA CYS A 387 47.49 6.41 5.23
C CYS A 387 46.10 6.85 4.76
N ALA A 388 45.90 6.99 3.44
CA ALA A 388 44.60 7.31 2.84
C ALA A 388 43.53 6.27 3.22
N GLY A 389 43.83 4.99 3.00
CA GLY A 389 42.93 3.89 3.30
C GLY A 389 42.58 3.78 4.79
N VAL A 390 43.55 3.99 5.68
CA VAL A 390 43.32 3.98 7.13
C VAL A 390 42.49 5.18 7.58
N ALA A 391 42.74 6.38 7.04
CA ALA A 391 41.95 7.56 7.36
C ALA A 391 40.47 7.35 7.00
N MET A 392 40.21 6.84 5.80
CA MET A 392 38.86 6.52 5.34
C MET A 392 38.20 5.43 6.20
N GLU A 393 38.91 4.35 6.52
CA GLU A 393 38.44 3.28 7.42
C GLU A 393 38.01 3.85 8.78
N LYS A 394 38.80 4.77 9.37
CA LYS A 394 38.47 5.35 10.67
C LYS A 394 37.26 6.28 10.65
N ALA A 395 37.00 6.96 9.53
CA ALA A 395 35.80 7.79 9.39
C ALA A 395 34.53 6.96 9.13
N VAL A 396 34.63 5.93 8.29
CA VAL A 396 33.48 5.17 7.78
C VAL A 396 32.97 4.12 8.78
N ILE A 397 33.86 3.37 9.44
CA ILE A 397 33.43 2.28 10.35
C ILE A 397 32.51 2.76 11.49
N PRO A 398 32.79 3.87 12.20
CA PRO A 398 31.90 4.36 13.25
C PRO A 398 30.49 4.66 12.74
N LEU A 399 30.37 5.28 11.56
CA LEU A 399 29.08 5.57 10.94
C LEU A 399 28.37 4.30 10.50
N LEU A 400 29.09 3.31 9.95
CA LEU A 400 28.51 2.00 9.64
C LEU A 400 27.94 1.33 10.89
N LYS A 401 28.63 1.39 12.03
CA LYS A 401 28.16 0.82 13.31
C LYS A 401 26.97 1.59 13.91
N GLU A 402 26.88 2.89 13.64
CA GLU A 402 25.77 3.72 14.12
C GLU A 402 24.50 3.46 13.31
N PHE A 403 24.62 3.35 11.98
CA PHE A 403 23.47 3.24 11.09
C PHE A 403 23.08 1.80 10.74
N ASN A 404 23.99 0.83 10.89
CA ASN A 404 23.65 -0.57 10.67
C ASN A 404 23.35 -1.28 11.99
N PRO A 405 22.24 -2.03 12.02
CA PRO A 405 21.83 -2.79 13.19
C PRO A 405 22.66 -4.06 13.44
N ASP A 406 23.45 -4.49 12.46
CA ASP A 406 24.25 -5.70 12.55
C ASP A 406 25.54 -5.45 13.34
N ASN A 407 25.78 -6.25 14.38
CA ASN A 407 26.99 -6.16 15.19
C ASN A 407 28.28 -6.41 14.37
N ASP A 408 28.17 -7.16 13.26
CA ASP A 408 29.29 -7.47 12.36
C ASP A 408 29.28 -6.60 11.09
N ALA A 409 28.52 -5.50 11.07
CA ALA A 409 28.40 -4.61 9.91
C ALA A 409 29.76 -4.12 9.38
N GLU A 410 30.74 -3.90 10.27
CA GLU A 410 32.08 -3.45 9.87
C GLU A 410 32.82 -4.46 8.99
N TYR A 411 32.53 -5.75 9.11
CA TYR A 411 33.18 -6.81 8.34
C TYR A 411 32.46 -7.11 7.02
N HIS A 412 31.16 -6.79 6.95
CA HIS A 412 30.33 -7.06 5.78
C HIS A 412 30.22 -5.86 4.84
N TYR A 413 30.16 -4.63 5.39
CA TYR A 413 29.90 -3.42 4.61
C TYR A 413 31.12 -2.55 4.39
N PHE A 414 32.29 -2.92 4.91
CA PHE A 414 33.54 -2.22 4.62
C PHE A 414 34.64 -3.21 4.27
N LYS A 415 35.24 -3.03 3.09
CA LYS A 415 36.38 -3.83 2.64
C LYS A 415 37.47 -2.92 2.13
N ARG A 416 38.68 -3.08 2.68
CA ARG A 416 39.87 -2.36 2.23
C ARG A 416 40.87 -3.34 1.63
N SER A 417 41.28 -3.10 0.40
CA SER A 417 42.24 -3.94 -0.32
C SER A 417 43.35 -3.07 -0.92
N PRO A 418 44.63 -3.35 -0.67
CA PRO A 418 45.71 -2.64 -1.34
C PRO A 418 45.85 -3.11 -2.79
N SER A 419 46.23 -2.20 -3.68
CA SER A 419 46.63 -2.44 -5.07
C SER A 419 48.14 -2.27 -5.20
N LYS A 420 48.76 -3.23 -5.89
CA LYS A 420 50.22 -3.26 -6.02
C LYS A 420 50.71 -2.27 -7.07
N ALA A 421 49.96 -2.11 -8.16
CA ALA A 421 50.22 -1.09 -9.15
C ALA A 421 49.66 0.27 -8.69
N PRO A 422 50.23 1.39 -9.20
CA PRO A 422 49.73 2.75 -8.94
C PRO A 422 48.50 3.09 -9.82
N PHE A 423 47.72 2.08 -10.21
CA PHE A 423 46.48 2.19 -10.97
C PHE A 423 45.60 0.96 -10.66
N TYR A 424 44.31 1.05 -10.93
CA TYR A 424 43.34 0.01 -10.69
C TYR A 424 43.48 -1.10 -11.74
N GLU A 425 44.18 -2.17 -11.38
CA GLU A 425 44.45 -3.26 -12.32
C GLU A 425 43.18 -4.02 -12.73
N LEU A 426 43.19 -4.55 -13.95
CA LEU A 426 42.10 -5.43 -14.42
C LEU A 426 41.90 -6.66 -13.52
N GLU A 427 42.97 -7.20 -12.94
CA GLU A 427 42.87 -8.32 -12.00
C GLU A 427 42.13 -7.91 -10.72
N ASP A 428 42.38 -6.68 -10.24
CA ASP A 428 41.76 -6.16 -9.02
C ASP A 428 40.26 -5.92 -9.23
N VAL A 429 39.86 -5.24 -10.29
CA VAL A 429 38.43 -4.98 -10.56
C VAL A 429 37.66 -6.27 -10.84
N VAL A 430 38.24 -7.23 -11.57
CA VAL A 430 37.57 -8.52 -11.84
C VAL A 430 37.34 -9.28 -10.53
N LYS A 431 38.33 -9.27 -9.64
CA LYS A 431 38.22 -9.89 -8.31
C LYS A 431 37.15 -9.19 -7.46
N ASP A 432 37.13 -7.88 -7.47
CA ASP A 432 36.19 -7.08 -6.70
C ASP A 432 34.74 -7.24 -7.19
N LEU A 433 34.52 -7.22 -8.50
CA LEU A 433 33.24 -7.52 -9.13
C LEU A 433 32.78 -8.95 -8.81
N SER A 434 33.70 -9.93 -8.85
CA SER A 434 33.36 -11.32 -8.54
C SER A 434 32.83 -11.46 -7.11
N PHE A 435 33.48 -10.81 -6.14
CA PHE A 435 33.00 -10.83 -4.75
C PHE A 435 31.69 -10.06 -4.59
N ALA A 436 31.57 -8.86 -5.18
CA ALA A 436 30.35 -8.06 -5.09
C ALA A 436 29.12 -8.77 -5.67
N LEU A 437 29.28 -9.47 -6.79
CA LEU A 437 28.21 -10.25 -7.41
C LEU A 437 27.85 -11.50 -6.58
N GLU A 438 28.85 -12.15 -5.96
CA GLU A 438 28.62 -13.28 -5.06
C GLU A 438 27.85 -12.84 -3.80
N ASP A 439 28.19 -11.69 -3.22
CA ASP A 439 27.50 -11.11 -2.07
C ASP A 439 26.08 -10.65 -2.43
N PHE A 440 25.88 -10.08 -3.62
CA PHE A 440 24.56 -9.76 -4.17
C PHE A 440 23.70 -11.02 -4.32
N GLU A 441 24.22 -12.09 -4.92
CA GLU A 441 23.44 -13.32 -5.15
C GLU A 441 23.13 -14.09 -3.85
N ARG A 442 24.08 -14.14 -2.91
CA ARG A 442 23.94 -14.93 -1.67
C ARG A 442 23.22 -14.21 -0.55
N HIS A 443 23.50 -12.92 -0.41
CA HIS A 443 23.06 -12.12 0.73
C HIS A 443 22.10 -10.99 0.31
N GLY A 444 21.88 -10.80 -1.00
CA GLY A 444 21.02 -9.75 -1.54
C GLY A 444 21.53 -8.34 -1.23
N GLN A 445 22.82 -8.21 -0.93
CA GLN A 445 23.45 -6.91 -0.68
C GLN A 445 23.47 -6.09 -1.96
N LYS A 446 23.23 -4.78 -1.85
CA LYS A 446 23.41 -3.86 -2.98
C LYS A 446 24.88 -3.87 -3.44
N LEU A 447 25.10 -3.61 -4.73
CA LEU A 447 26.46 -3.46 -5.27
C LEU A 447 27.22 -2.33 -4.53
N PRO A 448 28.55 -2.47 -4.35
CA PRO A 448 29.32 -1.56 -3.51
C PRO A 448 29.48 -0.18 -4.14
N LEU A 449 29.76 0.82 -3.29
CA LEU A 449 30.48 2.02 -3.70
C LEU A 449 31.98 1.68 -3.76
N ILE A 450 32.63 1.91 -4.90
CA ILE A 450 34.09 1.78 -5.03
C ILE A 450 34.73 3.13 -4.69
N VAL A 451 35.70 3.10 -3.78
CA VAL A 451 36.51 4.27 -3.41
C VAL A 451 37.97 3.97 -3.72
N LEU A 452 38.52 4.65 -4.73
CA LEU A 452 39.92 4.56 -5.15
C LEU A 452 40.72 5.68 -4.49
N LEU A 453 41.80 5.34 -3.81
CA LEU A 453 42.65 6.26 -3.07
C LEU A 453 44.10 6.11 -3.55
N ASP A 454 44.76 7.20 -3.90
CA ASP A 454 46.14 7.15 -4.43
C ASP A 454 46.28 6.31 -5.72
N ASN A 455 45.17 6.16 -6.45
CA ASN A 455 45.05 5.57 -7.77
C ASN A 455 43.68 5.95 -8.36
N GLY A 456 43.42 5.59 -9.62
CA GLY A 456 42.10 5.76 -10.23
C GLY A 456 41.96 7.01 -11.10
N SER A 457 42.95 7.90 -11.14
CA SER A 457 42.87 9.18 -11.85
C SER A 457 43.50 9.20 -13.24
N THR A 458 44.22 8.16 -13.66
CA THR A 458 45.02 8.20 -14.89
C THR A 458 44.32 7.46 -16.05
N GLU A 459 44.83 7.63 -17.27
CA GLU A 459 44.27 6.94 -18.44
C GLU A 459 44.40 5.41 -18.34
N GLU A 460 45.40 4.92 -17.58
CA GLU A 460 45.59 3.51 -17.29
C GLU A 460 44.41 2.87 -16.53
N ASP A 461 43.69 3.66 -15.73
CA ASP A 461 42.54 3.21 -14.94
C ASP A 461 41.27 3.02 -15.78
N ILE A 462 41.17 3.70 -16.93
CA ILE A 462 39.93 3.79 -17.74
C ILE A 462 39.32 2.42 -18.02
N VAL A 463 40.15 1.44 -18.42
CA VAL A 463 39.63 0.11 -18.79
C VAL A 463 39.02 -0.62 -17.58
N ALA A 464 39.61 -0.47 -16.40
CA ALA A 464 39.09 -1.06 -15.18
C ALA A 464 37.81 -0.34 -14.71
N LEU A 465 37.81 1.00 -14.75
CA LEU A 465 36.64 1.81 -14.42
C LEU A 465 35.45 1.51 -15.33
N MET A 466 35.68 1.38 -16.65
CA MET A 466 34.67 0.97 -17.61
C MET A 466 34.02 -0.37 -17.24
N GLN A 467 34.79 -1.35 -16.75
CA GLN A 467 34.23 -2.64 -16.33
C GLN A 467 33.29 -2.50 -15.13
N ALA A 468 33.67 -1.72 -14.12
CA ALA A 468 32.80 -1.44 -12.99
C ALA A 468 31.53 -0.68 -13.41
N LYS A 469 31.66 0.30 -14.31
CA LYS A 469 30.53 1.09 -14.84
C LYS A 469 29.50 0.30 -15.63
N ILE A 470 29.89 -0.80 -16.28
CA ILE A 470 28.93 -1.70 -16.96
C ILE A 470 27.90 -2.28 -15.97
N TYR A 471 28.28 -2.41 -14.69
CA TYR A 471 27.41 -2.91 -13.62
C TYR A 471 26.69 -1.79 -12.85
N ASP A 472 26.74 -0.55 -13.34
CA ASP A 472 26.15 0.63 -12.68
C ASP A 472 26.71 0.87 -11.27
N ILE A 473 28.01 0.57 -11.09
CA ILE A 473 28.72 0.81 -9.84
C ILE A 473 29.17 2.26 -9.76
N GLU A 474 28.87 2.89 -8.63
CA GLU A 474 29.33 4.23 -8.29
C GLU A 474 30.81 4.18 -7.83
N ILE A 475 31.60 5.15 -8.27
CA ILE A 475 33.06 5.22 -8.10
C ILE A 475 33.46 6.64 -7.67
N VAL A 476 34.15 6.71 -6.54
CA VAL A 476 34.79 7.91 -6.01
C VAL A 476 36.30 7.73 -6.11
N VAL A 477 36.99 8.73 -6.66
CA VAL A 477 38.45 8.77 -6.76
C VAL A 477 38.99 9.93 -5.95
N ILE A 478 39.97 9.65 -5.09
CA ILE A 478 40.73 10.65 -4.34
C ILE A 478 42.21 10.39 -4.57
N ASP A 479 42.82 11.19 -5.43
CA ASP A 479 44.18 10.95 -5.93
C ASP A 479 44.91 12.28 -6.14
N HIS A 480 46.22 12.20 -6.28
CA HIS A 480 47.11 13.31 -6.56
C HIS A 480 48.05 13.06 -7.74
N HIS A 481 47.97 11.90 -8.40
CA HIS A 481 48.69 11.64 -9.64
C HIS A 481 48.22 12.55 -10.78
N PHE A 482 49.10 12.81 -11.75
CA PHE A 482 48.77 13.64 -12.90
C PHE A 482 47.74 12.92 -13.79
N PRO A 483 46.50 13.45 -13.94
CA PRO A 483 45.40 12.74 -14.60
C PRO A 483 45.41 12.89 -16.13
N GLY A 484 46.41 13.57 -16.71
CA GLY A 484 46.45 13.96 -18.11
C GLY A 484 46.10 15.43 -18.34
N GLU A 485 46.00 15.82 -19.61
CA GLU A 485 45.64 17.19 -19.97
C GLU A 485 44.17 17.47 -19.65
N LEU A 486 43.91 18.64 -19.04
CA LEU A 486 42.54 19.09 -18.81
C LEU A 486 41.83 19.26 -20.15
N ILE A 487 40.63 18.69 -20.28
CA ILE A 487 39.73 18.83 -21.41
C ILE A 487 38.92 20.12 -21.27
N THR A 488 38.49 20.46 -20.05
CA THR A 488 37.80 21.71 -19.74
C THR A 488 38.37 22.35 -18.49
N LYS A 489 38.23 23.67 -18.38
CA LYS A 489 38.59 24.46 -17.20
C LYS A 489 37.45 25.41 -16.89
N THR A 490 36.96 25.39 -15.66
CA THR A 490 36.01 26.37 -15.14
C THR A 490 36.77 27.37 -14.30
N LEU A 491 36.60 28.65 -14.63
CA LEU A 491 37.30 29.75 -13.97
C LEU A 491 36.47 30.36 -12.82
N LYS A 492 37.12 31.12 -11.94
CA LYS A 492 36.46 31.93 -10.89
C LYS A 492 35.37 32.87 -11.41
N SER A 493 35.44 33.28 -12.69
CA SER A 493 34.40 34.07 -13.35
C SER A 493 33.10 33.30 -13.59
N GLY A 494 33.11 31.97 -13.44
CA GLY A 494 32.01 31.06 -13.79
C GLY A 494 32.02 30.61 -15.26
N GLU A 495 33.00 31.05 -16.05
CA GLU A 495 33.15 30.63 -17.46
C GLU A 495 33.87 29.28 -17.55
N THR A 496 33.30 28.36 -18.33
CA THR A 496 33.96 27.10 -18.70
C THR A 496 34.57 27.24 -20.09
N ILE A 497 35.89 27.10 -20.15
CA ILE A 497 36.70 27.19 -21.36
C ILE A 497 37.26 25.81 -21.73
N ASP A 498 37.64 25.67 -22.99
CA ASP A 498 38.40 24.51 -23.48
C ASP A 498 39.75 24.43 -22.77
N GLY A 499 40.18 23.24 -22.40
CA GLY A 499 41.38 23.03 -21.61
C GLY A 499 42.68 23.41 -22.34
N SER A 500 42.66 23.49 -23.68
CA SER A 500 43.80 23.99 -24.47
C SER A 500 44.04 25.51 -24.32
N VAL A 501 43.07 26.25 -23.76
CA VAL A 501 43.20 27.70 -23.53
C VAL A 501 44.10 27.97 -22.33
N GLU A 502 45.10 28.83 -22.51
CA GLU A 502 45.99 29.28 -21.44
C GLU A 502 45.24 30.19 -20.45
N CYS A 503 45.38 29.90 -19.16
CA CYS A 503 44.88 30.70 -18.05
C CYS A 503 45.79 30.54 -16.84
N ASN A 504 45.65 31.39 -15.82
CA ASN A 504 46.37 31.19 -14.58
C ASN A 504 45.78 30.02 -13.81
N ASN A 505 46.62 29.15 -13.26
CA ASN A 505 46.19 28.00 -12.48
C ASN A 505 45.34 28.40 -11.27
N GLU A 506 45.68 29.52 -10.62
CA GLU A 506 44.92 30.04 -9.47
C GLU A 506 43.49 30.47 -9.82
N ASP A 507 43.19 30.71 -11.09
CA ASP A 507 41.85 31.08 -11.54
C ASP A 507 40.96 29.85 -11.79
N ILE A 508 41.52 28.65 -11.86
CA ILE A 508 40.79 27.40 -12.10
C ILE A 508 40.12 26.95 -10.80
N ILE A 509 38.80 26.76 -10.84
CA ILE A 509 38.00 26.26 -9.71
C ILE A 509 37.49 24.84 -9.93
N ALA A 510 37.47 24.36 -11.17
CA ALA A 510 37.19 22.98 -11.53
C ALA A 510 37.72 22.70 -12.94
N GLY A 511 38.04 21.46 -13.23
CA GLY A 511 38.51 21.02 -14.54
C GLY A 511 38.04 19.60 -14.76
N THR A 512 38.05 19.16 -16.01
CA THR A 512 37.71 17.78 -16.36
C THR A 512 38.80 17.12 -17.19
N VAL A 513 38.92 15.81 -17.07
CA VAL A 513 39.88 14.95 -17.76
C VAL A 513 39.19 13.74 -18.38
N ALA A 514 39.93 12.93 -19.16
CA ALA A 514 39.36 11.77 -19.85
C ALA A 514 38.75 10.74 -18.88
N VAL A 515 39.35 10.58 -17.68
CA VAL A 515 38.86 9.61 -16.70
C VAL A 515 37.50 10.00 -16.08
N ASP A 516 37.12 11.29 -16.11
CA ASP A 516 35.87 11.79 -15.51
C ASP A 516 34.60 11.25 -16.17
N GLU A 517 34.70 10.70 -17.38
CA GLU A 517 33.58 10.01 -18.02
C GLU A 517 33.21 8.70 -17.30
N TYR A 518 34.14 8.13 -16.52
CA TYR A 518 34.02 6.81 -15.92
C TYR A 518 34.01 6.82 -14.38
N VAL A 519 33.98 8.01 -13.75
CA VAL A 519 33.93 8.19 -12.30
C VAL A 519 32.85 9.19 -11.93
N ASP A 520 32.18 9.01 -10.79
CA ASP A 520 31.08 9.91 -10.38
C ASP A 520 31.61 11.11 -9.59
N THR A 521 32.68 10.90 -8.83
CA THR A 521 33.36 11.97 -8.11
C THR A 521 34.87 11.80 -8.19
N HIS A 522 35.55 12.86 -8.59
CA HIS A 522 36.99 12.88 -8.74
C HIS A 522 37.57 14.07 -7.97
N VAL A 523 38.30 13.75 -6.90
CA VAL A 523 39.04 14.71 -6.08
C VAL A 523 40.51 14.61 -6.46
N ASN A 524 41.00 15.60 -7.20
CA ASN A 524 42.40 15.65 -7.59
C ASN A 524 42.87 17.12 -7.69
N PRO A 525 43.99 17.52 -7.06
CA PRO A 525 44.50 18.90 -7.07
C PRO A 525 44.70 19.48 -8.47
N TYR A 526 45.08 18.68 -9.46
CA TYR A 526 45.29 19.13 -10.84
C TYR A 526 44.00 19.71 -11.47
N LEU A 527 42.82 19.25 -11.04
CA LEU A 527 41.53 19.74 -11.53
C LEU A 527 41.22 21.16 -11.07
N VAL A 528 41.94 21.69 -10.07
CA VAL A 528 41.76 23.06 -9.56
C VAL A 528 43.03 23.90 -9.70
N GLY A 529 43.91 23.53 -10.63
CA GLY A 529 45.18 24.20 -10.87
C GLY A 529 46.20 24.03 -9.75
N GLY A 530 46.05 23.00 -8.91
CA GLY A 530 47.08 22.54 -7.98
C GLY A 530 48.11 21.62 -8.67
N ASP A 531 48.84 20.88 -7.85
CA ASP A 531 49.86 19.91 -8.25
C ASP A 531 49.85 18.69 -7.31
N SER A 532 50.81 17.78 -7.49
CA SER A 532 50.90 16.54 -6.72
C SER A 532 51.42 16.71 -5.28
N GLN A 533 51.67 17.94 -4.80
CA GLN A 533 52.30 18.13 -3.47
C GLN A 533 51.35 17.88 -2.30
N ILE A 534 50.04 17.96 -2.52
CA ILE A 534 49.04 17.51 -1.56
C ILE A 534 48.71 16.05 -1.88
N THR A 535 49.29 15.14 -1.12
CA THR A 535 49.24 13.70 -1.40
C THR A 535 47.87 13.10 -1.15
N ALA A 536 47.60 11.91 -1.70
CA ALA A 536 46.30 11.27 -1.54
C ALA A 536 45.99 10.94 -0.08
N GLY A 537 46.99 10.59 0.74
CA GLY A 537 46.83 10.43 2.18
C GLY A 537 46.41 11.70 2.92
N ALA A 538 46.89 12.87 2.48
CA ALA A 538 46.42 14.16 3.00
C ALA A 538 44.98 14.44 2.54
N LEU A 539 44.70 14.33 1.24
CA LEU A 539 43.36 14.56 0.67
C LEU A 539 42.30 13.65 1.31
N ALA A 540 42.59 12.36 1.42
CA ALA A 540 41.68 11.38 2.02
C ALA A 540 41.46 11.62 3.51
N THR A 541 42.43 12.19 4.23
CA THR A 541 42.25 12.57 5.63
C THR A 541 41.33 13.77 5.77
N GLU A 542 41.45 14.79 4.91
CA GLU A 542 40.52 15.92 4.91
C GLU A 542 39.09 15.46 4.55
N VAL A 543 38.95 14.58 3.55
CA VAL A 543 37.65 13.98 3.20
C VAL A 543 37.10 13.14 4.36
N ALA A 544 37.94 12.34 5.03
CA ALA A 544 37.57 11.56 6.20
C ALA A 544 37.07 12.45 7.35
N HIS A 545 37.71 13.60 7.58
CA HIS A 545 37.27 14.60 8.55
C HIS A 545 35.91 15.21 8.17
N ILE A 546 35.67 15.50 6.89
CA ILE A 546 34.36 15.97 6.39
C ILE A 546 33.28 14.89 6.53
N ILE A 547 33.62 13.61 6.29
CA ILE A 547 32.70 12.48 6.46
C ILE A 547 32.26 12.34 7.91
N ASN A 548 33.22 12.41 8.84
CA ASN A 548 32.99 12.21 10.26
C ASN A 548 33.92 13.11 11.10
N PRO A 549 33.45 14.30 11.52
CA PRO A 549 34.28 15.25 12.27
C PRO A 549 34.83 14.69 13.59
N ASP A 550 34.12 13.76 14.23
CA ASP A 550 34.50 13.19 15.53
C ASP A 550 35.82 12.39 15.49
N VAL A 551 36.32 12.04 14.30
CA VAL A 551 37.57 11.29 14.13
C VAL A 551 38.80 12.19 13.97
N GLU A 552 38.64 13.52 13.96
CA GLU A 552 39.72 14.49 13.75
C GLU A 552 40.97 14.16 14.59
N ASP A 553 40.80 14.06 15.92
CA ASP A 553 41.89 13.77 16.84
C ASP A 553 42.54 12.41 16.59
N LEU A 554 41.78 11.44 16.06
CA LEU A 554 42.29 10.12 15.71
C LEU A 554 43.18 10.18 14.46
N VAL A 555 42.78 10.92 13.42
CA VAL A 555 43.40 10.86 12.08
C VAL A 555 44.36 12.01 11.74
N LYS A 556 44.32 13.15 12.43
CA LYS A 556 45.06 14.39 12.05
C LYS A 556 46.59 14.30 11.94
N HIS A 557 47.19 13.18 12.32
CA HIS A 557 48.63 12.92 12.22
C HIS A 557 49.02 12.05 11.02
N LEU A 558 48.06 11.36 10.39
CA LEU A 558 48.28 10.51 9.22
C LEU A 558 48.81 11.29 8.00
N PRO A 559 48.30 12.50 7.68
CA PRO A 559 48.81 13.27 6.54
C PRO A 559 50.31 13.51 6.60
N ALA A 560 50.87 13.68 7.80
CA ALA A 560 52.30 13.92 7.97
C ALA A 560 53.16 12.71 7.57
N ILE A 561 52.67 11.48 7.74
CA ILE A 561 53.35 10.26 7.30
C ILE A 561 53.29 10.19 5.77
N ALA A 562 52.10 10.40 5.22
CA ALA A 562 51.79 10.44 3.80
C ALA A 562 52.69 11.41 3.01
N VAL A 563 52.66 12.70 3.34
CA VAL A 563 53.46 13.74 2.66
C VAL A 563 54.97 13.52 2.78
N LEU A 564 55.43 12.89 3.87
CA LEU A 564 56.84 12.55 4.04
C LEU A 564 57.25 11.31 3.25
N GLY A 565 56.34 10.33 3.10
CA GLY A 565 56.53 9.13 2.29
C GLY A 565 56.74 9.47 0.82
N ASP A 566 55.88 10.35 0.29
CA ASP A 566 55.96 10.83 -1.09
C ASP A 566 56.97 11.95 -1.31
N ARG A 567 57.58 12.42 -0.23
CA ARG A 567 58.62 13.47 -0.27
C ARG A 567 58.10 14.78 -0.87
N ALA A 568 56.86 15.16 -0.51
CA ALA A 568 56.32 16.46 -0.85
C ALA A 568 57.14 17.59 -0.20
N GLU A 569 57.22 18.74 -0.88
CA GLU A 569 58.05 19.90 -0.52
C GLU A 569 57.24 21.22 -0.39
N ALA A 570 55.91 21.16 -0.34
CA ALA A 570 55.04 22.33 -0.22
C ALA A 570 54.85 22.84 1.23
N ASP A 571 54.32 24.07 1.37
CA ASP A 571 54.09 24.72 2.67
C ASP A 571 53.08 23.95 3.56
N GLU A 572 52.13 23.25 2.95
CA GLU A 572 51.18 22.34 3.60
C GLU A 572 51.87 21.24 4.42
N VAL A 573 53.03 20.77 3.97
CA VAL A 573 53.80 19.69 4.62
C VAL A 573 54.17 20.07 6.05
N GLU A 574 54.67 21.29 6.27
CA GLU A 574 55.09 21.73 7.60
C GLU A 574 53.89 21.91 8.54
N GLN A 575 52.73 22.29 8.01
CA GLN A 575 51.49 22.37 8.79
C GLN A 575 51.06 20.97 9.27
N TYR A 576 51.06 19.96 8.38
CA TYR A 576 50.74 18.58 8.77
C TYR A 576 51.76 17.99 9.75
N VAL A 577 53.06 18.20 9.54
CA VAL A 577 54.11 17.75 10.48
C VAL A 577 53.94 18.39 11.86
N LYS A 578 53.50 19.66 11.91
CA LYS A 578 53.18 20.32 13.18
C LYS A 578 52.00 19.65 13.89
N LEU A 579 50.92 19.31 13.19
CA LEU A 579 49.77 18.58 13.76
C LEU A 579 50.19 17.22 14.35
N ALA A 580 51.05 16.49 13.65
CA ALA A 580 51.61 15.23 14.17
C ALA A 580 52.52 15.45 15.39
N SER A 581 53.30 16.53 15.40
CA SER A 581 54.16 16.91 16.53
C SER A 581 53.36 17.25 17.78
N GLU A 582 52.17 17.85 17.65
CA GLU A 582 51.25 18.10 18.77
C GLU A 582 50.74 16.79 19.42
N LYS A 583 50.69 15.69 18.66
CA LYS A 583 50.44 14.34 19.20
C LYS A 583 51.69 13.62 19.74
N GLY A 584 52.85 14.27 19.67
CA GLY A 584 54.12 13.76 20.18
C GLY A 584 54.95 12.95 19.18
N TYR A 585 54.63 13.02 17.88
CA TYR A 585 55.43 12.39 16.83
C TYR A 585 56.41 13.40 16.20
N ASP A 586 57.70 13.17 16.36
CA ASP A 586 58.70 14.00 15.69
C ASP A 586 58.88 13.62 14.21
N ARG A 587 59.50 14.51 13.43
CA ARG A 587 59.68 14.31 11.98
C ARG A 587 60.52 13.08 11.65
N GLU A 588 61.52 12.73 12.46
CA GLU A 588 62.36 11.56 12.21
C GLU A 588 61.60 10.27 12.44
N GLN A 589 60.73 10.22 13.45
CA GLN A 589 59.82 9.11 13.70
C GLN A 589 58.84 8.94 12.54
N LEU A 590 58.23 10.02 12.07
CA LEU A 590 57.30 9.98 10.93
C LEU A 590 57.98 9.45 9.66
N LYS A 591 59.20 9.92 9.35
CA LYS A 591 59.98 9.40 8.22
C LYS A 591 60.28 7.90 8.34
N LYS A 592 60.66 7.44 9.55
CA LYS A 592 60.90 6.00 9.81
C LYS A 592 59.64 5.14 9.71
N ILE A 593 58.45 5.72 9.87
CA ILE A 593 57.18 5.01 9.69
C ILE A 593 56.82 4.93 8.20
N ALA A 594 57.17 5.98 7.43
CA ALA A 594 56.90 6.05 5.99
C ALA A 594 57.87 5.21 5.14
N GLU A 595 59.12 5.03 5.58
CA GLU A 595 60.15 4.16 4.97
C GLU A 595 59.96 2.67 5.34
#